data_AF-A0A1Z9F1R1-F1
#
_entry.id   AF-A0A1Z9F1R1-F1
#
_cell.length_a   1.000
_cell.length_b   1.000
_cell.length_c   1.000
_cell.angle_alpha   90.00
_cell.angle_beta   90.00
_cell.angle_gamma   90.00
#
_symmetry.space_group_name_H-M   'P 1'
#
loop_
_entity.id
_entity.type
_entity.pdbx_description
1 polymer ?
#
loop_
_entity_poly.entity_id
_entity_poly.type
_entity_poly.pdbx_seq_one_letter_code
_entity_poly.pdbx_strand_id
1 'polypeptide(L)'
;MYKKLSKTQKIINKLNSGRNVTWSYLKTKVKSPRSLIDTLRARGMCIYRNQTSEGVAYRVGSPNRAMIAAANKALGNTTLQYTYN
;
A
#
# COMPACT_ATOMS: atom_id res chain seq x y z
N MET A 1 -6.05 -27.23 -14.92
CA MET A 1 -6.80 -26.90 -13.68
C MET A 1 -6.54 -25.42 -13.34
N TYR A 2 -7.54 -24.54 -13.34
CA TYR A 2 -7.32 -23.10 -13.09
C TYR A 2 -7.26 -22.81 -11.58
N LYS A 3 -6.18 -22.19 -11.10
CA LYS A 3 -6.05 -21.85 -9.68
C LYS A 3 -6.81 -20.56 -9.39
N LYS A 4 -7.91 -20.66 -8.65
CA LYS A 4 -8.71 -19.48 -8.25
C LYS A 4 -7.85 -18.59 -7.33
N LEU A 5 -7.64 -17.34 -7.76
CA LEU A 5 -6.91 -16.36 -6.96
C LEU A 5 -7.61 -16.12 -5.62
N SER A 6 -6.82 -16.07 -4.54
CA SER A 6 -7.31 -15.71 -3.22
C SER A 6 -7.82 -14.26 -3.21
N LYS A 7 -8.75 -13.96 -2.29
CA LYS A 7 -9.27 -12.59 -2.13
C LYS A 7 -8.14 -11.59 -1.87
N THR A 8 -7.16 -11.98 -1.05
CA THR A 8 -5.94 -11.21 -0.77
C THR A 8 -5.12 -10.97 -2.03
N GLN A 9 -4.88 -12.01 -2.85
CA GLN A 9 -4.09 -11.85 -4.07
C GLN A 9 -4.76 -10.91 -5.06
N LYS A 10 -6.09 -10.94 -5.17
CA LYS A 10 -6.83 -9.98 -6.02
C LYS A 10 -6.66 -8.54 -5.55
N ILE A 11 -6.64 -8.31 -4.23
CA ILE A 11 -6.41 -6.98 -3.65
C ILE A 11 -4.97 -6.53 -3.89
N ILE A 12 -3.98 -7.41 -3.69
CA ILE A 12 -2.57 -7.14 -3.98
C ILE A 12 -2.39 -6.76 -5.45
N ASN A 13 -2.96 -7.54 -6.38
CA ASN A 13 -2.88 -7.25 -7.81
C ASN A 13 -3.48 -5.87 -8.14
N LYS A 14 -4.60 -5.51 -7.50
CA LYS A 14 -5.23 -4.20 -7.71
C LYS A 14 -4.42 -3.06 -7.09
N LEU A 15 -3.82 -3.26 -5.92
CA LEU A 15 -2.94 -2.29 -5.29
C LEU A 15 -1.66 -2.07 -6.12
N ASN A 16 -1.06 -3.14 -6.64
CA ASN A 16 0.13 -3.10 -7.49
C ASN A 16 -0.13 -2.43 -8.84
N SER A 17 -1.38 -2.31 -9.28
CA SER A 17 -1.72 -1.51 -10.46
C SER A 17 -1.52 0.00 -10.27
N GLY A 18 -1.16 0.45 -9.05
CA GLY A 18 -0.95 1.87 -8.71
C GLY A 18 -2.23 2.68 -8.57
N ARG A 19 -3.40 2.08 -8.85
CA ARG A 19 -4.71 2.73 -8.73
C ARG A 19 -5.14 2.85 -7.28
N ASN A 20 -5.94 3.87 -7.00
CA ASN A 20 -6.62 4.01 -5.72
C ASN A 20 -7.61 2.85 -5.50
N VAL A 21 -7.41 2.13 -4.42
CA VAL A 21 -8.32 1.10 -3.93
C VAL A 21 -9.11 1.67 -2.76
N THR A 22 -10.38 1.97 -2.98
CA THR A 22 -11.24 2.63 -1.99
C THR A 22 -11.54 1.73 -0.79
N TRP A 23 -11.72 2.35 0.37
CA TRP A 23 -12.13 1.66 1.60
C TRP A 23 -13.49 0.98 1.43
N SER A 24 -14.42 1.64 0.72
CA SER A 24 -15.73 1.07 0.36
C SER A 24 -15.57 -0.23 -0.40
N TYR A 25 -14.68 -0.29 -1.41
CA TYR A 25 -14.37 -1.52 -2.13
C TYR A 25 -13.80 -2.60 -1.20
N LEU A 26 -12.81 -2.28 -0.36
CA LEU A 26 -12.17 -3.27 0.51
C LEU A 26 -13.15 -3.91 1.50
N LYS A 27 -14.07 -3.12 2.08
CA LYS A 27 -15.13 -3.62 2.97
C LYS A 27 -16.00 -4.69 2.32
N THR A 28 -16.23 -4.63 1.02
CA THR A 28 -17.01 -5.66 0.31
C THR A 28 -16.24 -6.97 0.09
N LYS A 29 -14.90 -6.93 0.15
CA LYS A 29 -14.06 -8.08 -0.19
C LYS A 29 -13.58 -8.84 1.04
N VAL A 30 -13.35 -8.15 2.16
CA VAL A 30 -12.79 -8.74 3.38
C VAL A 30 -13.47 -8.18 4.62
N LYS A 31 -13.60 -9.02 5.66
CA LYS A 31 -14.24 -8.66 6.94
C LYS A 31 -13.48 -7.54 7.67
N SER A 32 -12.15 -7.56 7.62
CA SER A 32 -11.28 -6.61 8.33
C SER A 32 -10.29 -5.92 7.38
N PRO A 33 -10.74 -4.95 6.56
CA PRO A 33 -9.88 -4.26 5.59
C PRO A 33 -8.64 -3.62 6.20
N ARG A 34 -8.76 -3.02 7.39
CA ARG A 34 -7.62 -2.33 8.04
C ARG A 34 -6.53 -3.31 8.43
N SER A 35 -6.89 -4.39 9.13
CA SER A 35 -5.96 -5.47 9.49
C SER A 35 -5.28 -6.08 8.27
N LEU A 36 -6.00 -6.24 7.15
CA LEU A 36 -5.38 -6.68 5.90
C LEU A 36 -4.31 -5.70 5.42
N ILE A 37 -4.64 -4.41 5.33
CA ILE A 37 -3.66 -3.40 4.87
C ILE A 37 -2.46 -3.33 5.82
N ASP A 38 -2.68 -3.41 7.13
CA ASP A 38 -1.60 -3.38 8.12
C ASP A 38 -0.71 -4.63 8.00
N THR A 39 -1.29 -5.80 7.74
CA THR A 39 -0.54 -7.01 7.41
C THR A 39 0.29 -6.85 6.14
N LEU A 40 -0.27 -6.24 5.09
CA LEU A 40 0.47 -6.01 3.84
C LEU A 40 1.62 -5.01 4.04
N ARG A 41 1.44 -3.98 4.87
CA ARG A 41 2.52 -3.06 5.26
C ARG A 41 3.62 -3.76 6.05
N ALA A 42 3.24 -4.60 7.01
CA ALA A 42 4.20 -5.39 7.79
C ALA A 42 5.02 -6.35 6.91
N ARG A 43 4.45 -6.78 5.77
CA ARG A 43 5.16 -7.60 4.75
C ARG A 43 6.03 -6.77 3.80
N GLY A 44 6.19 -5.47 4.04
CA GLY A 44 7.05 -4.58 3.27
C GLY A 44 6.36 -3.85 2.11
N MET A 45 5.03 -3.98 1.94
CA MET A 45 4.33 -3.22 0.89
C MET A 45 4.15 -1.75 1.30
N CYS A 46 4.68 -0.82 0.50
CA CYS A 46 4.51 0.61 0.69
C CYS A 46 3.09 1.08 0.30
N ILE A 47 2.13 0.91 1.23
CA ILE A 47 0.73 1.27 1.01
C ILE A 47 0.38 2.57 1.72
N TYR A 48 0.06 3.60 0.94
CA TYR A 48 -0.35 4.91 1.44
C TYR A 48 -1.85 5.04 1.58
N ARG A 49 -2.30 5.84 2.55
CA ARG A 49 -3.70 6.24 2.72
C ARG A 49 -3.89 7.61 2.08
N ASN A 50 -4.82 7.70 1.14
CA ASN A 50 -5.24 8.94 0.50
C ASN A 50 -6.66 9.32 0.95
N GLN A 51 -6.95 10.61 0.96
CA GLN A 51 -8.32 11.11 0.95
C GLN A 51 -8.68 11.55 -0.46
N THR A 52 -9.83 11.10 -0.94
CA THR A 52 -10.41 11.44 -2.25
C THR A 52 -11.82 12.00 -2.03
N SER A 53 -12.44 12.57 -3.06
CA SER A 53 -13.84 13.00 -3.02
C SER A 53 -14.80 11.85 -2.64
N GLU A 54 -14.43 10.60 -2.96
CA GLU A 54 -15.16 9.37 -2.64
C GLU A 54 -14.81 8.79 -1.25
N GLY A 55 -13.96 9.49 -0.48
CA GLY A 55 -13.51 9.09 0.85
C GLY A 55 -12.10 8.49 0.87
N VAL A 56 -11.86 7.59 1.83
CA VAL A 56 -10.53 7.02 2.07
C VAL A 56 -10.17 5.98 1.00
N ALA A 57 -8.99 6.11 0.41
CA ALA A 57 -8.44 5.15 -0.53
C ALA A 57 -7.01 4.74 -0.17
N TYR A 58 -6.58 3.60 -0.68
CA TYR A 58 -5.25 3.06 -0.50
C TYR A 58 -4.58 2.82 -1.85
N ARG A 59 -3.29 3.14 -1.95
CA ARG A 59 -2.49 2.84 -3.15
C ARG A 59 -1.13 2.32 -2.75
N VAL A 60 -0.57 1.41 -3.56
CA VAL A 60 0.87 1.18 -3.53
C VAL A 60 1.50 2.34 -4.27
N GLY A 61 2.52 2.94 -3.66
CA GLY A 61 3.31 3.96 -4.33
C GLY A 61 4.78 3.76 -4.05
N SER A 62 5.60 4.46 -4.82
CA SER A 62 7.00 4.66 -4.52
C SER A 62 7.11 5.70 -3.39
N PRO A 63 7.96 5.48 -2.37
CA PRO A 63 8.14 6.45 -1.30
C PRO A 63 8.61 7.79 -1.87
N ASN A 64 7.92 8.87 -1.48
CA ASN A 64 8.33 10.21 -1.89
C ASN A 64 9.53 10.68 -1.05
N ARG A 65 10.21 11.74 -1.51
CA ARG A 65 11.40 12.29 -0.84
C ARG A 65 11.16 12.62 0.63
N ALA A 66 9.99 13.15 0.98
CA ALA A 66 9.66 13.51 2.37
C ALA A 66 9.52 12.26 3.26
N MET A 67 8.96 11.17 2.74
CA MET A 67 8.85 9.91 3.47
C MET A 67 10.21 9.25 3.68
N ILE A 68 11.08 9.28 2.67
CA ILE A 68 12.46 8.80 2.79
C ILE A 68 13.23 9.63 3.82
N ALA A 69 13.11 10.97 3.77
CA ALA A 69 13.75 11.86 4.73
C ALA A 69 13.24 11.61 6.17
N ALA A 70 11.94 11.42 6.35
CA ALA A 70 11.36 11.07 7.65
C ALA A 70 11.86 9.71 8.17
N ALA A 71 11.99 8.72 7.28
CA ALA A 71 12.57 7.42 7.62
C ALA A 71 14.05 7.54 8.01
N ASN A 72 14.85 8.27 7.23
CA ASN A 72 16.27 8.52 7.52
C ASN A 72 16.46 9.25 8.86
N LYS A 73 15.58 10.20 9.18
CA LYS A 73 15.56 10.92 10.46
C LYS A 73 15.20 9.99 11.63
N ALA A 74 14.23 9.09 11.43
CA ALA A 74 13.77 8.18 12.48
C ALA A 74 14.74 7.01 12.74
N LEU A 75 15.45 6.53 11.71
CA LEU A 75 16.30 5.34 11.78
C LEU A 75 17.80 5.64 11.92
N GLY A 76 18.21 6.91 11.91
CA GLY A 76 19.61 7.30 12.02
C GLY A 76 20.40 6.95 10.75
N ASN A 77 20.27 7.79 9.73
CA ASN A 77 21.20 7.95 8.60
C ASN A 77 21.86 6.66 8.06
N THR A 78 21.06 5.64 7.73
CA THR A 78 21.50 4.58 6.81
C THR A 78 21.15 5.04 5.40
N THR A 79 22.17 5.38 4.62
CA THR A 79 22.11 5.86 3.24
C THR A 79 21.32 4.92 2.33
N LEU A 80 20.00 5.08 2.28
CA LEU A 80 19.18 4.61 1.17
C LEU A 80 19.29 5.66 0.06
N GLN A 81 20.39 5.61 -0.70
CA GLN A 81 20.56 6.47 -1.88
C GLN A 81 19.52 6.07 -2.94
N TYR A 82 18.72 7.03 -3.38
CA TYR A 82 17.83 6.87 -4.52
C TYR A 82 18.46 7.54 -5.74
N THR A 83 18.97 6.70 -6.65
CA THR A 83 19.29 7.11 -8.03
C THR A 83 17.98 7.27 -8.79
N TYR A 84 17.69 8.48 -9.25
CA TYR A 84 16.65 8.72 -10.24
C TYR A 84 17.26 8.43 -11.61
N ASN A 85 16.80 7.37 -12.28
CA ASN A 85 17.00 7.17 -13.72
C ASN A 85 15.89 7.87 -14.48
#